data_AF-A0A235ISX3-F1
#
_entry.id   AF-A0A235ISX3-F1
#
_cell.length_a   1.000
_cell.length_b   1.000
_cell.length_c   1.000
_cell.angle_alpha   90.00
_cell.angle_beta   90.00
_cell.angle_gamma   90.00
#
_symmetry.space_group_name_H-M   'P 1'
#
loop_
_entity.id
_entity.type
_entity.pdbx_description
1 polymer ?
#
loop_
_entity_poly.entity_id
_entity_poly.type
_entity_poly.pdbx_seq_one_letter_code
_entity_poly.pdbx_strand_id
1 'polypeptide(L)'
;MQEFQLRVVPTDNNNFALELYQCAYKKAGEKKRPSAKRIGRLKGNALIQVKQAIYDSLKANNYDPKTLSHNRQTPYVLNEESGINLALLFQTLQPLSKIERIANIAQGIRAMSYEESHYWFAKISNGKRNQALKAIRVLLGD
;
A
#
# COMPACT_ATOMS: atom_id res chain seq x y z
N MET A 1 -7.83 -15.72 4.31
CA MET A 1 -7.53 -14.60 3.41
C MET A 1 -6.59 -13.65 4.14
N GLN A 2 -5.56 -13.13 3.46
CA GLN A 2 -4.58 -12.23 4.07
C GLN A 2 -5.22 -10.88 4.41
N GLU A 3 -5.02 -10.39 5.63
CA GLU A 3 -5.54 -9.07 6.05
C GLU A 3 -4.43 -8.02 6.06
N PHE A 4 -4.76 -6.80 5.65
CA PHE A 4 -3.88 -5.65 5.71
C PHE A 4 -4.51 -4.52 6.54
N GLN A 5 -3.65 -3.66 7.09
CA GLN A 5 -4.06 -2.47 7.82
C GLN A 5 -3.41 -1.24 7.23
N LEU A 6 -4.23 -0.29 6.78
CA LEU A 6 -3.77 1.04 6.40
C LEU A 6 -3.95 1.99 7.59
N ARG A 7 -2.83 2.54 8.07
CA ARG A 7 -2.79 3.41 9.25
C ARG A 7 -2.47 4.83 8.84
N VAL A 8 -3.21 5.77 9.40
CA VAL A 8 -2.88 7.18 9.33
C VAL A 8 -1.88 7.48 10.45
N VAL A 9 -0.77 8.12 10.08
CA VAL A 9 0.25 8.57 11.02
C VAL A 9 0.31 10.10 10.91
N PRO A 10 -0.18 10.85 11.90
CA PRO A 10 -0.10 12.30 11.91
C PRO A 10 1.35 12.77 11.74
N THR A 11 1.53 13.90 11.07
CA THR A 11 2.80 14.60 10.94
C THR A 11 2.56 16.09 11.21
N ASP A 12 3.61 16.90 11.15
CA ASP A 12 3.53 18.33 11.43
C ASP A 12 2.53 19.07 10.51
N ASN A 13 2.01 20.20 10.98
CA ASN A 13 1.12 21.11 10.24
C ASN A 13 -0.16 20.45 9.71
N ASN A 14 -0.85 19.65 10.54
CA ASN A 14 -2.09 18.94 10.17
C ASN A 14 -1.95 18.00 8.96
N ASN A 15 -0.72 17.64 8.60
CA ASN A 15 -0.44 16.64 7.57
C ASN A 15 -0.46 15.24 8.17
N PHE A 16 -0.40 14.23 7.30
CA PHE A 16 -0.22 12.86 7.72
C PHE A 16 0.55 12.07 6.67
N ALA A 17 1.12 10.96 7.13
CA ALA A 17 1.61 9.89 6.30
C ALA A 17 0.63 8.70 6.38
N LEU A 18 0.70 7.83 5.38
CA LEU A 18 0.07 6.53 5.44
C LEU A 18 1.12 5.46 5.62
N GLU A 19 0.85 4.50 6.50
CA GLU A 19 1.64 3.30 6.66
C GLU A 19 0.77 2.07 6.37
N LEU A 20 1.29 1.16 5.56
CA LEU A 20 0.61 -0.10 5.28
C LEU A 20 1.26 -1.22 6.08
N TYR A 21 0.43 -2.05 6.71
CA TYR A 21 0.84 -3.20 7.49
C TYR A 21 0.19 -4.48 6.96
N GLN A 22 0.96 -5.56 6.89
CA GLN A 22 0.46 -6.90 6.64
C GLN A 22 0.25 -7.60 7.99
N CYS A 23 -0.96 -8.04 8.26
CA CYS A 23 -1.27 -8.70 9.52
C CYS A 23 -0.86 -10.17 9.47
N ALA A 24 -0.23 -10.72 10.52
CA ALA A 24 0.09 -12.14 10.55
C ALA A 24 -1.18 -13.00 10.44
N TYR A 25 -1.10 -14.21 9.90
CA TYR A 25 -2.22 -15.16 10.01
C TYR A 25 -2.43 -15.52 11.48
N LYS A 26 -3.70 -15.57 11.92
CA LYS A 26 -4.01 -16.15 13.23
C LYS A 26 -3.94 -17.66 13.09
N LYS A 27 -2.87 -18.28 13.61
CA LYS A 27 -2.80 -19.75 13.63
C LYS A 27 -3.79 -20.28 14.66
N ALA A 28 -4.43 -21.41 14.34
CA ALA A 28 -5.30 -22.11 15.28
C ALA A 28 -4.50 -22.46 16.55
N GLY A 29 -5.05 -22.16 17.73
CA GLY A 29 -4.39 -22.41 19.02
C GLY A 29 -3.56 -21.26 19.58
N GLU A 30 -3.24 -20.21 18.81
CA GLU A 30 -2.53 -19.04 19.33
C GLU A 30 -3.47 -18.08 20.07
N LYS A 31 -3.17 -17.81 21.35
CA LYS A 31 -3.94 -16.86 22.19
C LYS A 31 -3.84 -15.40 21.70
N LYS A 32 -2.75 -15.03 21.03
CA LYS A 32 -2.51 -13.68 20.51
C LYS A 32 -1.99 -13.76 19.08
N ARG A 33 -2.55 -12.92 18.20
CA ARG A 33 -2.06 -12.75 16.82
C ARG A 33 -0.67 -12.09 16.87
N PRO A 34 0.32 -12.58 16.11
CA PRO A 34 1.61 -11.90 16.00
C PRO A 34 1.45 -10.47 15.49
N SER A 35 2.41 -9.61 15.81
CA SER A 35 2.39 -8.19 15.40
C SER A 35 2.36 -8.04 13.89
N ALA A 36 1.54 -7.12 13.38
CA ALA A 36 1.51 -6.80 11.96
C ALA A 36 2.85 -6.21 11.49
N LYS A 37 3.32 -6.64 10.32
CA LYS A 37 4.59 -6.19 9.71
C LYS A 37 4.35 -4.96 8.85
N ARG A 38 5.09 -3.87 9.10
CA ARG A 38 5.04 -2.69 8.22
C ARG A 38 5.63 -3.01 6.86
N ILE A 39 4.88 -2.73 5.80
CA ILE A 39 5.24 -2.97 4.40
C ILE A 39 5.86 -1.73 3.77
N GLY A 40 5.33 -0.54 4.07
CA GLY A 40 5.84 0.71 3.54
C GLY A 40 5.15 1.93 4.14
N ARG A 41 5.60 3.11 3.71
CA ARG A 41 5.06 4.40 4.15
C ARG A 41 4.98 5.39 2.99
N LEU A 42 3.87 6.08 2.79
CA LEU A 42 3.79 7.19 1.83
C LEU A 42 3.51 8.50 2.56
N LYS A 43 4.17 9.57 2.12
CA LYS A 43 4.01 10.93 2.64
C LYS A 43 4.28 11.97 1.55
N GLY A 44 3.88 13.21 1.79
CA GLY A 44 4.15 14.35 0.90
C GLY A 44 3.66 14.11 -0.53
N ASN A 45 4.44 14.52 -1.53
CA ASN A 45 4.05 14.47 -2.93
C ASN A 45 3.67 13.06 -3.41
N ALA A 46 4.39 12.02 -2.99
CA ALA A 46 4.05 10.65 -3.38
C ALA A 46 2.65 10.26 -2.90
N LEU A 47 2.28 10.64 -1.66
CA LEU A 47 0.93 10.41 -1.13
C LEU A 47 -0.14 11.21 -1.88
N ILE A 48 0.16 12.46 -2.25
CA ILE A 48 -0.76 13.32 -3.03
C ILE A 48 -1.05 12.67 -4.39
N GLN A 49 -0.02 12.19 -5.09
CA GLN A 49 -0.17 11.58 -6.41
C GLN A 49 -0.97 10.28 -6.38
N VAL A 50 -0.88 9.49 -5.31
CA VAL A 50 -1.63 8.23 -5.20
C VAL A 50 -2.98 8.36 -4.50
N LYS A 51 -3.42 9.58 -4.16
CA LYS A 51 -4.63 9.79 -3.36
C LYS A 51 -5.85 9.08 -3.93
N GLN A 52 -6.02 9.08 -5.25
CA GLN A 52 -7.13 8.38 -5.90
C GLN A 52 -7.05 6.87 -5.69
N ALA A 53 -5.86 6.27 -5.81
CA ALA A 53 -5.65 4.83 -5.56
C ALA A 53 -6.05 4.44 -4.13
N ILE A 54 -5.70 5.29 -3.16
CA ILE A 54 -6.08 5.09 -1.76
C ILE A 54 -7.61 5.19 -1.61
N TYR A 55 -8.23 6.19 -2.23
CA TYR A 55 -9.69 6.40 -2.14
C TYR A 55 -10.47 5.22 -2.73
N ASP A 56 -10.03 4.71 -3.87
CA ASP A 56 -10.66 3.55 -4.50
C ASP A 56 -10.52 2.31 -3.63
N SER A 57 -9.33 2.10 -3.04
CA SER A 57 -9.09 1.02 -2.08
C SER A 57 -9.98 1.14 -0.84
N LEU A 58 -10.18 2.35 -0.31
CA LEU A 58 -11.08 2.57 0.82
C LEU A 58 -12.53 2.24 0.47
N LYS A 59 -13.01 2.70 -0.69
CA LYS A 59 -14.36 2.39 -1.18
C LYS A 59 -14.58 0.89 -1.39
N ALA A 60 -13.62 0.20 -1.99
CA ALA A 60 -13.68 -1.25 -2.20
C ALA A 60 -13.76 -2.04 -0.87
N ASN A 61 -13.33 -1.42 0.24
CA ASN A 61 -13.41 -1.99 1.59
C ASN A 61 -14.53 -1.34 2.43
N ASN A 62 -15.54 -0.74 1.78
CA ASN A 62 -16.73 -0.14 2.41
C ASN A 62 -16.43 1.02 3.38
N TYR A 63 -15.32 1.73 3.20
CA TYR A 63 -15.02 2.94 3.94
C TYR A 63 -15.36 4.19 3.12
N ASP A 64 -15.86 5.23 3.78
CA ASP A 64 -15.95 6.57 3.21
C ASP A 64 -14.54 7.19 3.13
N PRO A 65 -14.02 7.54 1.94
CA PRO A 65 -12.71 8.18 1.80
C PRO A 65 -12.58 9.51 2.55
N LYS A 66 -13.68 10.21 2.86
CA LYS A 66 -13.65 11.45 3.66
C LYS A 66 -13.16 11.21 5.08
N THR A 67 -13.19 9.98 5.57
CA THR A 67 -12.61 9.62 6.86
C THR A 67 -11.09 9.64 6.87
N LEU A 68 -10.44 9.72 5.70
CA LEU A 68 -8.98 9.78 5.57
C LEU A 68 -8.48 11.17 5.97
N SER A 69 -8.14 11.32 7.25
CA SER A 69 -7.69 12.58 7.84
C SER A 69 -6.62 12.33 8.90
N HIS A 70 -5.81 13.34 9.20
CA HIS A 70 -4.77 13.28 10.25
C HIS A 70 -5.34 12.93 11.64
N ASN A 71 -6.63 13.13 11.88
CA ASN A 71 -7.27 12.83 13.17
C ASN A 71 -7.62 11.35 13.35
N ARG A 72 -7.58 10.55 12.28
CA ARG A 72 -7.99 9.15 12.34
C ARG A 72 -6.98 8.32 13.12
N GLN A 73 -7.44 7.71 14.21
CA GLN A 73 -6.63 6.81 15.05
C GLN A 73 -6.85 5.33 14.74
N THR A 74 -8.01 4.96 14.22
CA THR A 74 -8.34 3.55 13.92
C THR A 74 -7.79 3.14 12.55
N PRO A 75 -7.16 1.96 12.42
CA PRO A 75 -6.73 1.47 11.11
C PRO A 75 -7.92 1.24 10.18
N TYR A 76 -7.70 1.32 8.87
CA TYR A 76 -8.58 0.70 7.88
C TYR A 76 -8.16 -0.75 7.72
N VAL A 77 -9.12 -1.67 7.81
CA VAL A 77 -8.88 -3.09 7.54
C VAL A 77 -9.15 -3.33 6.06
N LEU A 78 -8.15 -3.80 5.35
CA LEU A 78 -8.24 -4.04 3.91
C LEU A 78 -8.24 -5.53 3.61
N ASN A 79 -9.03 -5.90 2.62
CA ASN A 79 -8.99 -7.21 1.99
C ASN A 79 -7.63 -7.45 1.31
N GLU A 80 -7.40 -8.70 0.91
CA GLU A 80 -6.13 -9.14 0.34
C GLU A 80 -5.78 -8.40 -0.95
N GLU A 81 -6.74 -8.27 -1.86
CA GLU A 81 -6.57 -7.58 -3.15
C GLU A 81 -6.14 -6.11 -2.99
N SER A 82 -6.90 -5.33 -2.22
CA SER A 82 -6.59 -3.92 -1.98
C SER A 82 -5.27 -3.78 -1.22
N GLY A 83 -5.03 -4.65 -0.25
CA GLY A 83 -3.80 -4.66 0.53
C GLY A 83 -2.56 -4.97 -0.31
N ILE A 84 -2.65 -5.91 -1.24
CA ILE A 84 -1.55 -6.27 -2.15
C ILE A 84 -1.29 -5.16 -3.16
N ASN A 85 -2.34 -4.59 -3.75
CA ASN A 85 -2.19 -3.48 -4.69
C ASN A 85 -1.50 -2.27 -4.01
N LEU A 86 -1.97 -1.89 -2.82
CA LEU A 86 -1.32 -0.84 -2.03
C LEU A 86 0.09 -1.23 -1.57
N ALA A 87 0.35 -2.50 -1.27
CA ALA A 87 1.69 -2.96 -0.92
C ALA A 87 2.68 -2.78 -2.06
N LEU A 88 2.28 -3.07 -3.31
CA LEU A 88 3.09 -2.78 -4.49
C LEU A 88 3.34 -1.28 -4.62
N LEU A 89 2.29 -0.48 -4.49
CA LEU A 89 2.37 0.97 -4.64
C LEU A 89 3.34 1.59 -3.62
N PHE A 90 3.18 1.25 -2.33
CA PHE A 90 3.99 1.82 -1.24
C PHE A 90 5.47 1.47 -1.38
N GLN A 91 5.78 0.27 -1.86
CA GLN A 91 7.16 -0.21 -1.97
C GLN A 91 7.84 0.25 -3.27
N THR A 92 7.08 0.35 -4.35
CA THR A 92 7.60 0.75 -5.66
C THR A 92 7.90 2.24 -5.71
N LEU A 93 7.07 3.07 -5.08
CA LEU A 93 7.21 4.54 -5.15
C LEU A 93 8.33 5.11 -4.29
N GLN A 94 8.91 4.37 -3.35
CA GLN A 94 10.10 4.81 -2.63
C GLN A 94 11.37 4.38 -3.39
N PRO A 95 12.36 5.24 -3.71
CA PRO A 95 12.57 6.64 -3.31
C PRO A 95 12.24 7.65 -4.42
N LEU A 96 11.21 7.42 -5.22
CA LEU A 96 10.90 8.26 -6.38
C LEU A 96 10.47 9.67 -5.97
N SER A 97 10.93 10.67 -6.72
CA SER A 97 10.61 12.09 -6.53
C SER A 97 9.95 12.73 -7.75
N LYS A 98 10.18 12.19 -8.95
CA LYS A 98 9.61 12.70 -10.21
C LYS A 98 8.10 12.41 -10.26
N ILE A 99 7.29 13.47 -10.33
CA ILE A 99 5.82 13.41 -10.23
C ILE A 99 5.22 12.55 -11.35
N GLU A 100 5.59 12.79 -12.61
CA GLU A 100 5.08 12.05 -13.76
C GLU A 100 5.36 10.54 -13.62
N ARG A 101 6.60 10.18 -13.25
CA ARG A 101 6.97 8.79 -13.02
C ARG A 101 6.18 8.14 -11.90
N ILE A 102 5.88 8.88 -10.82
CA ILE A 102 5.03 8.37 -9.73
C ILE A 102 3.61 8.11 -10.25
N ALA A 103 3.06 9.04 -11.05
CA ALA A 103 1.72 8.92 -11.62
C ALA A 103 1.61 7.72 -12.58
N ASN A 104 2.56 7.54 -13.51
CA ASN A 104 2.57 6.43 -14.45
C ASN A 104 2.64 5.08 -13.72
N ILE A 105 3.53 4.95 -12.72
CA ILE A 105 3.64 3.74 -11.91
C ILE A 105 2.35 3.48 -11.13
N ALA A 106 1.76 4.53 -10.53
CA ALA A 106 0.52 4.39 -9.78
C ALA A 106 -0.65 3.94 -10.66
N GLN A 107 -0.75 4.49 -11.88
CA GLN A 107 -1.74 4.08 -12.87
C GLN A 107 -1.52 2.64 -13.31
N GLY A 108 -0.28 2.26 -13.65
CA GLY A 108 0.07 0.91 -14.05
C GLY A 108 -0.27 -0.13 -12.98
N ILE A 109 0.07 0.15 -11.71
CA ILE A 109 -0.28 -0.73 -10.59
C ILE A 109 -1.80 -0.85 -10.41
N ARG A 110 -2.56 0.24 -10.57
CA ARG A 110 -4.04 0.19 -10.48
C ARG A 110 -4.69 -0.59 -11.63
N ALA A 111 -4.02 -0.66 -12.77
CA ALA A 111 -4.52 -1.38 -13.95
C ALA A 111 -4.18 -2.88 -13.93
N MET A 112 -3.29 -3.32 -13.02
CA MET A 112 -2.94 -4.74 -12.89
C MET A 112 -4.14 -5.59 -12.52
N SER A 113 -4.19 -6.80 -13.07
CA SER A 113 -5.12 -7.81 -12.58
C SER A 113 -4.76 -8.25 -11.15
N TYR A 114 -5.68 -8.98 -10.51
CA TYR A 114 -5.44 -9.59 -9.21
C TYR A 114 -4.23 -10.53 -9.24
N GLU A 115 -4.15 -11.39 -10.26
CA GLU A 115 -3.07 -12.37 -10.46
C GLU A 115 -1.72 -11.69 -10.68
N GLU A 116 -1.69 -10.65 -11.52
CA GLU A 116 -0.47 -9.89 -11.79
C GLU A 116 0.03 -9.18 -10.51
N SER A 117 -0.89 -8.55 -9.76
CA SER A 117 -0.56 -7.91 -8.49
C SER A 117 0.00 -8.92 -7.48
N HIS A 118 -0.62 -10.10 -7.39
CA HIS A 118 -0.15 -11.20 -6.56
C HIS A 118 1.24 -11.70 -6.96
N TYR A 119 1.48 -11.89 -8.24
CA TYR A 119 2.77 -12.34 -8.76
C TYR A 119 3.89 -11.38 -8.35
N TRP A 120 3.72 -10.08 -8.60
CA TRP A 120 4.70 -9.07 -8.22
C TRP A 120 4.91 -9.00 -6.70
N PHE A 121 3.83 -9.10 -5.93
CA PHE A 121 3.92 -9.07 -4.47
C PHE A 121 4.68 -10.28 -3.91
N ALA A 122 4.44 -11.48 -4.46
CA ALA A 122 5.20 -12.68 -4.13
C ALA A 122 6.68 -12.55 -4.50
N LYS A 123 6.99 -11.99 -5.69
CA LYS A 123 8.38 -11.73 -6.12
C LYS A 123 9.10 -10.73 -5.20
N ILE A 124 8.40 -9.71 -4.70
CA ILE A 124 8.94 -8.73 -3.75
C ILE A 124 9.14 -9.35 -2.36
N SER A 125 8.20 -10.18 -1.91
CA SER A 125 8.18 -10.71 -0.54
C SER A 125 9.09 -11.92 -0.33
N ASN A 126 9.17 -12.82 -1.31
CA ASN A 126 9.86 -14.11 -1.20
C ASN A 126 11.08 -14.23 -2.14
N GLY A 127 11.27 -13.26 -3.04
CA GLY A 127 12.33 -13.28 -4.05
C GLY A 127 13.38 -12.19 -3.86
N LYS A 128 14.03 -11.83 -4.98
CA LYS A 128 15.01 -10.74 -5.03
C LYS A 128 14.31 -9.39 -5.06
N ARG A 129 13.85 -8.92 -3.89
CA ARG A 129 13.11 -7.65 -3.68
C ARG A 129 13.58 -6.50 -4.57
N ASN A 130 14.86 -6.16 -4.52
CA ASN A 130 15.40 -4.98 -5.22
C ASN A 130 15.31 -5.13 -6.75
N GLN A 131 15.49 -6.34 -7.26
CA GLN A 131 15.37 -6.62 -8.69
C GLN A 131 13.92 -6.53 -9.15
N ALA A 132 12.98 -7.08 -8.36
CA ALA A 132 11.55 -6.98 -8.64
C ALA A 132 11.08 -5.52 -8.64
N LEU A 133 11.45 -4.73 -7.62
CA LEU A 133 11.12 -3.31 -7.56
C LEU A 133 11.74 -2.51 -8.70
N LYS A 134 12.99 -2.82 -9.10
CA LYS A 134 13.62 -2.19 -10.28
C LYS A 134 12.84 -2.53 -11.55
N ALA A 135 12.46 -3.79 -11.74
CA ALA A 135 11.73 -4.24 -12.92
C ALA A 135 10.36 -3.54 -13.05
N ILE A 136 9.56 -3.48 -11.98
CA ILE A 136 8.27 -2.77 -11.99
C ILE A 136 8.46 -1.29 -12.35
N ARG A 137 9.47 -0.63 -11.78
CA ARG A 137 9.75 0.79 -12.06
C ARG A 137 10.18 1.05 -13.49
N VAL A 138 10.78 0.06 -14.17
CA VAL A 138 11.12 0.18 -15.60
C VAL A 138 9.86 -0.07 -16.42
N LEU A 139 9.11 -1.14 -16.11
CA LEU A 139 7.92 -1.53 -16.86
C LEU A 139 6.83 -0.45 -16.87
N LEU A 140 6.64 0.25 -15.75
CA LEU A 140 5.52 1.19 -15.55
C LEU A 140 5.95 2.66 -15.41
N GLY A 141 7.26 2.93 -15.48
CA GLY A 141 7.81 4.25 -15.14
C GLY A 141 8.06 5.19 -16.31
N ASP A 142 7.82 4.72 -17.52
CA ASP A 142 7.93 5.49 -18.75
C ASP A 142 6.58 6.15 -19.11
#